data_AF-A0A392PS88-F1
#
_entry.id   AF-A0A392PS88-F1
#
_cell.length_a   1.000
_cell.length_b   1.000
_cell.length_c   1.000
_cell.angle_alpha   90.00
_cell.angle_beta   90.00
_cell.angle_gamma   90.00
#
_symmetry.space_group_name_H-M   'P 1'
#
loop_
_entity.id
_entity.type
_entity.pdbx_description
1 polymer ?
#
loop_
_entity_poly.entity_id
_entity_poly.type
_entity_poly.pdbx_seq_one_letter_code
_entity_poly.pdbx_strand_id
1 'polypeptide(L)'
;VACEELKNSRMFMKILEAVLRTGNRMNVGTDRGDAQAFKLDTLLKLVDIKGTDRKTTLLHFVVQEIVRTEGSLVSGADHHNVDSFNNHQCTLQDEVDSRKLGLQVVSGLSGELTNVKKVAVMDSDTLSNDVAKLAKGIEKVVLVLKLNEESPLKETNQKFSEAMKGFLERAQEEILRIQVQEKSAISSVKEVTEYFHGNSAKEEAHPFRIFMV
;
A
#
# COMPACT_ATOMS: atom_id res chain seq x y z
N VAL A 1 -3.94 -1.91 -7.88
CA VAL A 1 -3.82 -3.09 -7.00
C VAL A 1 -3.32 -2.70 -5.61
N ALA A 2 -2.08 -2.24 -5.42
CA ALA A 2 -1.59 -1.83 -4.09
C ALA A 2 -2.46 -0.75 -3.40
N CYS A 3 -2.96 0.23 -4.16
CA CYS A 3 -3.96 1.20 -3.70
C CYS A 3 -5.20 0.53 -3.07
N GLU A 4 -5.74 -0.49 -3.75
CA GLU A 4 -6.93 -1.22 -3.30
C GLU A 4 -6.61 -2.12 -2.09
N GLU A 5 -5.45 -2.77 -2.08
CA GLU A 5 -5.00 -3.54 -0.91
C GLU A 5 -4.94 -2.67 0.35
N LEU A 6 -4.34 -1.48 0.24
CA LEU A 6 -4.20 -0.57 1.37
C LEU A 6 -5.56 -0.05 1.86
N LYS A 7 -6.45 0.32 0.93
CA LYS A 7 -7.76 0.89 1.24
C LYS A 7 -8.77 -0.16 1.73
N ASN A 8 -8.69 -1.40 1.25
CA ASN A 8 -9.67 -2.44 1.53
C ASN A 8 -9.18 -3.50 2.52
N SER A 9 -7.91 -3.45 2.97
CA SER A 9 -7.42 -4.37 4.00
C SER A 9 -8.14 -4.13 5.33
N ARG A 10 -8.98 -5.10 5.70
CA ARG A 10 -9.72 -5.09 6.96
C ARG A 10 -8.78 -5.03 8.15
N MET A 11 -7.69 -5.82 8.12
CA MET A 11 -6.74 -5.86 9.21
C MET A 11 -5.97 -4.54 9.33
N PHE A 12 -5.57 -3.93 8.21
CA PHE A 12 -4.93 -2.62 8.24
C PHE A 12 -5.82 -1.56 8.90
N MET A 13 -7.10 -1.49 8.53
CA MET A 13 -8.06 -0.56 9.17
C MET A 13 -8.21 -0.80 10.68
N LYS A 14 -8.24 -2.07 11.12
CA LYS A 14 -8.27 -2.41 12.54
C LYS A 14 -7.02 -1.96 13.29
N ILE A 15 -5.85 -2.06 12.66
CA ILE A 15 -4.60 -1.52 13.22
C ILE A 15 -4.71 -0.01 13.39
N LEU A 16 -5.18 0.71 12.37
CA LEU A 16 -5.35 2.16 12.47
C LEU A 16 -6.28 2.53 13.63
N GLU A 17 -7.43 1.87 13.76
CA GLU A 17 -8.37 2.10 14.85
C GLU A 17 -7.74 1.80 16.24
N ALA A 18 -7.04 0.68 16.36
CA ALA A 18 -6.38 0.29 17.61
C ALA A 18 -5.30 1.30 18.01
N VAL A 19 -4.51 1.80 17.05
CA VAL A 19 -3.50 2.84 17.27
C VAL A 19 -4.16 4.15 17.71
N LEU A 20 -5.22 4.58 17.03
CA LEU A 20 -5.94 5.81 17.39
C LEU A 20 -6.52 5.74 18.81
N ARG A 21 -7.21 4.64 19.12
CA ARG A 21 -7.82 4.42 20.44
C ARG A 21 -6.77 4.39 21.55
N THR A 22 -5.66 3.69 21.30
CA THR A 22 -4.55 3.61 22.26
C THR A 22 -3.90 4.97 22.45
N GLY A 23 -3.63 5.70 21.37
CA GLY A 23 -3.09 7.05 21.40
C GLY A 23 -3.98 8.02 22.19
N ASN A 24 -5.29 8.00 21.95
CA ASN A 24 -6.24 8.84 22.68
C ASN A 24 -6.26 8.49 24.17
N ARG A 25 -6.27 7.20 24.52
CA ARG A 25 -6.24 6.73 25.92
C ARG A 25 -4.96 7.17 26.64
N MET A 26 -3.82 7.16 25.95
CA MET A 26 -2.54 7.55 26.54
C MET A 26 -2.38 9.07 26.69
N ASN A 27 -3.06 9.86 25.85
CA ASN A 27 -2.96 11.32 25.82
C ASN A 27 -4.16 12.03 26.47
N VAL A 28 -4.96 11.33 27.27
CA VAL A 28 -6.08 11.92 28.03
C VAL A 28 -5.58 13.10 28.87
N GLY A 29 -6.27 14.23 28.78
CA GLY A 29 -5.92 15.45 29.52
C GLY A 29 -4.78 16.27 28.91
N THR A 30 -4.34 15.94 27.69
CA THR A 30 -3.39 16.73 26.91
C THR A 30 -4.03 17.21 25.61
N ASP A 31 -3.42 18.19 24.94
CA ASP A 31 -3.86 18.67 23.61
C ASP A 31 -3.77 17.62 22.50
N ARG A 32 -3.19 16.45 22.80
CA ARG A 32 -3.10 15.29 21.89
C ARG A 32 -4.14 14.21 22.19
N GLY A 33 -4.98 14.40 23.22
CA GLY A 33 -6.13 13.53 23.49
C GLY A 33 -7.28 13.80 22.53
N ASP A 34 -8.22 12.87 22.45
CA ASP A 34 -9.44 12.97 21.63
C ASP A 34 -9.20 13.27 20.13
N ALA A 35 -8.08 12.78 19.61
CA ALA A 35 -7.78 12.87 18.18
C ALA A 35 -8.81 12.07 17.37
N GLN A 36 -9.21 12.63 16.22
CA GLN A 36 -10.10 11.96 15.27
C GLN A 36 -9.34 11.15 14.21
N ALA A 37 -8.07 11.51 13.99
CA ALA A 37 -7.19 10.86 13.03
C ALA A 37 -5.72 11.08 13.42
N PHE A 38 -4.83 10.31 12.81
CA PHE A 38 -3.38 10.47 12.92
C PHE A 38 -2.74 10.23 11.55
N LYS A 39 -1.52 10.76 11.35
CA LYS A 39 -0.76 10.55 10.12
C LYS A 39 -0.19 9.13 10.07
N LEU A 40 -0.20 8.49 8.90
CA LEU A 40 0.33 7.12 8.75
C LEU A 40 1.80 6.97 9.15
N ASP A 41 2.63 8.02 8.98
CA ASP A 41 4.01 8.08 9.49
C ASP A 41 4.13 7.80 11.01
N THR A 42 3.04 7.89 11.76
CA THR A 42 3.00 7.53 13.19
C THR A 42 3.18 6.03 13.41
N LEU A 43 2.75 5.19 12.46
CA LEU A 43 2.91 3.72 12.54
C LEU A 43 4.38 3.32 12.67
N LEU A 44 5.25 3.98 11.89
CA LEU A 44 6.70 3.77 11.94
C LEU A 44 7.33 4.13 13.29
N LYS A 45 6.67 4.98 14.08
CA LYS A 45 7.17 5.46 15.39
C LYS A 45 6.75 4.56 16.55
N LEU A 46 5.80 3.65 16.34
CA LEU A 46 5.27 2.80 17.43
C LEU A 46 6.33 1.86 18.02
N VAL A 47 7.37 1.53 17.24
CA VAL A 47 8.50 0.71 17.69
C VAL A 47 9.43 1.48 18.63
N ASP A 48 9.50 2.81 18.53
CA ASP A 48 10.42 3.64 19.29
C ASP A 48 9.84 4.12 20.63
N ILE A 49 8.51 4.18 20.72
CA ILE A 49 7.81 4.62 21.93
C ILE A 49 7.80 3.46 22.94
N LYS A 50 8.61 3.58 24.00
CA LYS A 50 8.77 2.55 25.04
C LYS A 50 8.01 2.88 26.32
N GLY A 51 7.51 1.84 26.98
CA GLY A 51 6.95 1.93 28.32
C GLY A 51 8.00 2.21 29.40
N THR A 52 7.55 2.30 30.65
CA THR A 52 8.41 2.55 31.82
C THR A 52 9.49 1.47 32.02
N ASP A 53 9.22 0.24 31.59
CA ASP A 53 10.15 -0.89 31.61
C ASP A 53 11.30 -0.79 30.59
N ARG A 54 11.22 0.17 29.65
CA ARG A 54 12.12 0.36 28.50
C ARG A 54 12.30 -0.87 27.59
N LYS A 55 11.46 -1.89 27.76
CA LYS A 55 11.51 -3.16 27.02
C LYS A 55 10.30 -3.29 26.10
N THR A 56 9.12 -2.95 26.60
CA THR A 56 7.87 -3.08 25.86
C THR A 56 7.60 -1.78 25.10
N THR A 57 7.33 -1.89 23.80
CA THR A 57 7.02 -0.75 22.94
C THR A 57 5.50 -0.59 22.75
N LEU A 58 5.07 0.57 22.27
CA LEU A 58 3.66 0.81 21.95
C LEU A 58 3.15 -0.15 20.87
N LEU A 59 4.00 -0.53 19.92
CA LEU A 59 3.67 -1.56 18.92
C LEU A 59 3.30 -2.91 19.58
N HIS A 60 4.04 -3.34 20.62
CA HIS A 60 3.73 -4.58 21.34
C HIS A 60 2.34 -4.51 21.97
N PHE A 61 1.99 -3.38 22.58
CA PHE A 61 0.67 -3.18 23.18
C PHE A 61 -0.45 -3.18 22.13
N VAL A 62 -0.26 -2.48 21.01
CA VAL A 62 -1.24 -2.44 19.91
C VAL A 62 -1.49 -3.85 19.36
N VAL A 63 -0.43 -4.63 19.13
CA VAL A 63 -0.56 -6.02 18.65
C VAL A 63 -1.30 -6.89 19.67
N GLN A 64 -0.98 -6.78 20.96
CA GLN A 64 -1.69 -7.53 22.01
C GLN A 64 -3.18 -7.18 22.05
N GLU A 65 -3.53 -5.91 21.92
CA GLU A 65 -4.92 -5.45 21.94
C GLU A 65 -5.72 -5.96 20.73
N ILE A 66 -5.11 -5.98 19.54
CA ILE A 66 -5.74 -6.52 18.34
C ILE A 66 -5.91 -8.04 18.47
N VAL A 67 -4.87 -8.77 18.90
CA VAL A 67 -4.95 -10.22 19.12
C VAL A 67 -6.07 -10.57 20.09
N ARG A 68 -6.19 -9.83 21.19
CA ARG A 68 -7.26 -10.01 22.19
C ARG A 68 -8.64 -9.78 21.58
N THR A 69 -8.80 -8.70 20.81
CA THR A 69 -10.08 -8.34 20.19
C THR A 69 -10.49 -9.33 19.11
N GLU A 70 -9.60 -9.67 18.19
CA GLU A 70 -9.86 -10.63 17.11
C GLU A 70 -10.09 -12.05 17.64
N GLY A 71 -9.32 -12.47 18.64
CA GLY A 71 -9.48 -13.76 19.28
C GLY A 71 -10.88 -13.95 19.87
N SER A 72 -11.36 -12.94 20.60
CA SER A 72 -12.70 -12.97 21.19
C SER A 72 -13.81 -12.99 20.15
N LEU A 73 -13.64 -12.30 19.02
CA LEU A 73 -14.64 -12.28 17.94
C LEU A 73 -14.74 -13.62 17.22
N VAL A 74 -13.62 -14.29 16.99
CA VAL A 74 -13.60 -15.60 16.33
C VAL A 74 -14.11 -16.69 17.27
N SER A 75 -13.71 -16.66 18.55
CA SER A 75 -14.17 -17.60 19.56
C SER A 75 -15.68 -17.47 19.87
N GLY A 76 -16.25 -16.26 19.77
CA GLY A 76 -17.69 -16.04 19.98
C GLY A 76 -18.60 -16.49 18.83
N ALA A 77 -18.07 -16.76 17.63
CA ALA A 77 -18.85 -17.20 16.48
C ALA A 77 -19.23 -18.69 16.53
N ASP A 78 -18.54 -19.49 17.35
CA ASP A 78 -18.76 -20.94 17.49
C ASP A 78 -19.77 -21.32 18.60
N HIS A 79 -20.45 -20.34 19.22
CA HIS A 79 -21.45 -20.58 20.28
C HIS A 79 -22.88 -20.15 19.89
N HIS A 80 -23.31 -20.46 18.67
CA HIS A 80 -24.74 -20.52 18.33
C HIS A 80 -25.26 -21.95 18.48
N ASN A 81 -25.57 -22.32 19.73
CA ASN A 81 -26.61 -23.25 20.18
C ASN A 81 -26.15 -23.87 21.50
N VAL A 82 -26.77 -23.44 22.60
CA VAL A 82 -27.39 -24.29 23.63
C VAL A 82 -27.77 -23.38 24.79
N ASP A 83 -29.07 -23.30 25.03
CA ASP A 83 -29.66 -22.85 26.29
C ASP A 83 -28.91 -23.48 27.46
N SER A 84 -28.36 -22.68 28.37
CA SER A 84 -28.38 -22.99 29.81
C SER A 84 -27.75 -21.87 30.63
N PHE A 85 -28.56 -21.38 31.57
CA PHE A 85 -28.14 -20.70 32.78
C PHE A 85 -27.04 -21.48 33.49
N ASN A 86 -25.77 -21.10 33.32
CA ASN A 86 -24.71 -21.46 34.26
C ASN A 86 -23.51 -20.52 34.11
N ASN A 87 -23.00 -20.05 35.26
CA ASN A 87 -21.77 -19.29 35.42
C ASN A 87 -20.63 -19.91 34.60
N HIS A 88 -20.31 -19.34 33.45
CA HIS A 88 -19.18 -19.79 32.64
C HIS A 88 -17.91 -19.19 33.23
N GLN A 89 -17.19 -20.00 34.00
CA GLN A 89 -15.82 -19.71 34.39
C GLN A 89 -14.96 -19.85 33.13
N CYS A 90 -14.61 -18.73 32.50
CA CYS A 90 -13.70 -18.69 31.35
C CYS A 90 -12.41 -19.43 31.72
N THR A 91 -12.10 -20.53 31.01
CA THR A 91 -10.95 -21.34 31.36
C THR A 91 -9.69 -20.71 30.78
N LEU A 92 -8.53 -20.94 31.42
CA LEU A 92 -7.23 -20.50 30.88
C LEU A 92 -6.97 -21.04 29.46
N GLN A 93 -7.61 -22.17 29.11
CA GLN A 93 -7.51 -22.77 27.78
C GLN A 93 -8.25 -21.93 26.73
N ASP A 94 -9.45 -21.44 27.05
CA ASP A 94 -10.25 -20.59 26.15
C ASP A 94 -9.53 -19.27 25.83
N GLU A 95 -8.83 -18.69 26.83
CA GLU A 95 -8.02 -17.48 26.62
C GLU A 95 -6.82 -17.74 25.69
N VAL A 96 -6.16 -18.90 25.83
CA VAL A 96 -5.02 -19.30 24.98
C VAL A 96 -5.48 -19.54 23.54
N ASP A 97 -6.61 -20.21 23.36
CA ASP A 97 -7.15 -20.53 22.03
C ASP A 97 -7.66 -19.27 21.32
N SER A 98 -8.37 -18.38 22.04
CA SER A 98 -8.73 -17.05 21.57
C SER A 98 -7.50 -16.25 21.12
N ARG A 99 -6.45 -16.21 21.95
CA ARG A 99 -5.20 -15.50 21.61
C ARG A 99 -4.52 -16.11 20.38
N LYS A 100 -4.53 -17.44 20.23
CA LYS A 100 -3.96 -18.13 19.07
C LYS A 100 -4.70 -17.75 17.80
N LEU A 101 -6.04 -17.74 17.83
CA LEU A 101 -6.87 -17.32 16.70
C LEU A 101 -6.58 -15.86 16.33
N GLY A 102 -6.57 -14.95 17.30
CA GLY A 102 -6.25 -13.54 17.06
C GLY A 102 -4.87 -13.34 16.43
N LEU A 103 -3.87 -14.10 16.88
CA LEU A 103 -2.52 -14.06 16.29
C LEU A 103 -2.50 -14.56 14.84
N GLN A 104 -3.29 -15.58 14.52
CA GLN A 104 -3.44 -16.07 13.15
C GLN A 104 -4.07 -15.02 12.23
N VAL A 105 -5.06 -14.25 12.70
CA VAL A 105 -5.62 -13.16 11.90
C VAL A 105 -4.57 -12.07 11.66
N VAL A 106 -3.82 -11.68 12.70
CA VAL A 106 -2.77 -10.64 12.58
C VAL A 106 -1.65 -11.06 11.64
N SER A 107 -1.23 -12.33 11.63
CA SER A 107 -0.16 -12.80 10.74
C SER A 107 -0.55 -12.77 9.26
N GLY A 108 -1.86 -12.83 8.95
CA GLY A 108 -2.42 -12.72 7.60
C GLY A 108 -2.22 -11.35 6.94
N LEU A 109 -2.07 -10.27 7.74
CA LEU A 109 -1.87 -8.91 7.22
C LEU A 109 -0.74 -8.83 6.19
N SER A 110 0.34 -9.55 6.47
CA SER A 110 1.53 -9.55 5.63
C SER A 110 1.26 -10.03 4.20
N GLY A 111 0.25 -10.89 4.02
CA GLY A 111 -0.24 -11.37 2.74
C GLY A 111 -1.26 -10.44 2.09
N GLU A 112 -2.12 -9.78 2.88
CA GLU A 112 -3.09 -8.78 2.38
C GLU A 112 -2.40 -7.57 1.72
N LEU A 113 -1.22 -7.18 2.22
CA LEU A 113 -0.47 -6.01 1.77
C LEU A 113 0.76 -6.39 0.91
N THR A 114 0.68 -7.48 0.15
CA THR A 114 1.83 -7.99 -0.61
C THR A 114 2.30 -7.01 -1.70
N ASN A 115 1.39 -6.38 -2.43
CA ASN A 115 1.77 -5.43 -3.48
C ASN A 115 2.12 -4.06 -2.91
N VAL A 116 1.57 -3.68 -1.75
CA VAL A 116 2.03 -2.50 -0.99
C VAL A 116 3.54 -2.58 -0.73
N LYS A 117 4.05 -3.72 -0.23
CA LYS A 117 5.49 -3.92 -0.01
C LYS A 117 6.34 -3.79 -1.27
N LYS A 118 5.82 -4.25 -2.41
CA LYS A 118 6.53 -4.15 -3.69
C LYS A 118 6.62 -2.70 -4.15
N VAL A 119 5.54 -1.93 -4.01
CA VAL A 119 5.52 -0.53 -4.42
C VAL A 119 6.31 0.36 -3.45
N ALA A 120 6.39 0.01 -2.17
CA ALA A 120 7.15 0.75 -1.16
C ALA A 120 8.66 0.89 -1.48
N VAL A 121 9.21 0.00 -2.31
CA VAL A 121 10.61 0.05 -2.75
C VAL A 121 10.79 0.61 -4.16
N MET A 122 9.69 1.02 -4.82
CA MET A 122 9.72 1.64 -6.13
C MET A 122 9.95 3.14 -6.02
N ASP A 123 10.57 3.72 -7.05
CA ASP A 123 10.77 5.16 -7.17
C ASP A 123 9.89 5.71 -8.30
N SER A 124 8.98 6.63 -7.96
CA SER A 124 8.02 7.21 -8.91
C SER A 124 8.72 8.01 -9.99
N ASP A 125 9.77 8.75 -9.63
CA ASP A 125 10.51 9.60 -10.56
C ASP A 125 11.25 8.76 -11.59
N THR A 126 11.86 7.65 -11.16
CA THR A 126 12.50 6.67 -12.04
C THR A 126 11.50 6.09 -13.03
N LEU A 127 10.30 5.70 -12.57
CA LEU A 127 9.24 5.21 -13.45
C LEU A 127 8.86 6.25 -14.51
N SER A 128 8.54 7.48 -14.09
CA SER A 128 8.16 8.55 -15.02
C SER A 128 9.28 8.94 -15.98
N ASN A 129 10.52 8.94 -15.50
CA ASN A 129 11.68 9.18 -16.35
C ASN A 129 11.86 8.10 -17.41
N ASP A 130 11.66 6.83 -17.06
CA ASP A 130 11.81 5.72 -18.01
C ASP A 130 10.70 5.70 -19.05
N VAL A 131 9.46 6.01 -18.67
CA VAL A 131 8.35 6.21 -19.63
C VAL A 131 8.64 7.39 -20.57
N ALA A 132 9.16 8.50 -20.03
CA ALA A 132 9.55 9.66 -20.85
C ALA A 132 10.71 9.35 -21.80
N LYS A 133 11.69 8.54 -21.37
CA LYS A 133 12.80 8.09 -22.22
C LYS A 133 12.30 7.19 -23.36
N LEU A 134 11.36 6.28 -23.09
CA LEU A 134 10.73 5.45 -24.12
C LEU A 134 10.03 6.31 -25.18
N ALA A 135 9.22 7.27 -24.75
CA ALA A 135 8.52 8.20 -25.64
C ALA A 135 9.49 9.03 -26.50
N LYS A 136 10.53 9.61 -25.89
CA LYS A 136 11.58 10.34 -26.63
C LYS A 136 12.38 9.41 -27.55
N GLY A 137 12.60 8.17 -27.15
CA GLY A 137 13.30 7.16 -27.93
C GLY A 137 12.56 6.83 -29.23
N ILE A 138 11.25 6.63 -29.16
CA ILE A 138 10.45 6.33 -30.34
C ILE A 138 10.37 7.52 -31.30
N GLU A 139 10.30 8.76 -30.80
CA GLU A 139 10.38 9.97 -31.62
C GLU A 139 11.70 10.04 -32.42
N LYS A 140 12.83 9.67 -31.80
CA LYS A 140 14.12 9.61 -32.50
C LYS A 140 14.12 8.56 -33.61
N VAL A 141 13.50 7.40 -33.39
CA VAL A 141 13.38 6.36 -34.42
C VAL A 141 12.53 6.86 -35.60
N VAL A 142 11.43 7.57 -35.34
CA VAL A 142 10.63 8.23 -36.40
C VAL A 142 11.48 9.18 -37.22
N LEU A 143 12.32 10.01 -36.58
CA LEU A 143 13.20 10.95 -37.28
C LEU A 143 14.23 10.23 -38.16
N VAL A 144 14.86 9.16 -37.64
CA VAL A 144 15.82 8.37 -38.41
C VAL A 144 15.17 7.76 -39.66
N LEU A 145 13.93 7.29 -39.56
CA LEU A 145 13.22 6.75 -40.71
C LEU A 145 12.93 7.81 -41.78
N LYS A 146 12.47 8.99 -41.38
CA LYS A 146 12.25 10.11 -42.31
C LYS A 146 13.53 10.50 -43.05
N LEU A 147 14.63 10.63 -42.32
CA LEU A 147 15.94 10.96 -42.91
C LEU A 147 16.42 9.87 -43.88
N ASN A 148 16.13 8.59 -43.60
CA ASN A 148 16.48 7.49 -44.49
C ASN A 148 15.65 7.47 -45.78
N GLU A 149 14.38 7.89 -45.74
CA GLU A 149 13.51 8.01 -46.92
C GLU A 149 13.95 9.15 -47.85
N GLU A 150 14.47 10.25 -47.29
CA GLU A 150 14.99 11.41 -48.03
C GLU A 150 16.41 11.20 -48.59
N SER A 151 17.06 10.07 -48.25
CA SER A 151 18.45 9.79 -48.63
C SER A 151 18.59 9.26 -50.07
N PRO A 152 19.64 9.68 -50.82
CA PRO A 152 19.94 9.13 -52.14
C PRO A 152 20.29 7.62 -52.13
N LEU A 153 20.51 7.03 -50.94
CA LEU A 153 20.79 5.60 -50.75
C LEU A 153 19.54 4.76 -50.39
N LYS A 154 18.32 5.28 -50.64
CA LYS A 154 17.06 4.63 -50.24
C LYS A 154 16.94 3.15 -50.59
N GLU A 155 17.43 2.73 -51.76
CA GLU A 155 17.34 1.34 -52.23
C GLU A 155 18.19 0.38 -51.37
N THR A 156 19.32 0.86 -50.84
CA THR A 156 20.15 0.07 -49.91
C THR A 156 19.55 0.00 -48.50
N ASN A 157 18.74 0.99 -48.10
CA ASN A 157 18.12 1.08 -46.76
C ASN A 157 16.69 0.51 -46.71
N GLN A 158 16.18 -0.04 -47.82
CA GLN A 158 14.80 -0.50 -47.92
C GLN A 158 14.46 -1.58 -46.88
N LYS A 159 15.32 -2.60 -46.74
CA LYS A 159 15.11 -3.71 -45.78
C LYS A 159 15.04 -3.22 -44.32
N PHE A 160 15.85 -2.22 -43.98
CA PHE A 160 15.81 -1.59 -42.65
C PHE A 160 14.49 -0.85 -42.44
N SER A 161 14.08 -0.05 -43.43
CA SER A 161 12.86 0.76 -43.35
C SER A 161 11.60 -0.09 -43.23
N GLU A 162 11.52 -1.18 -43.99
CA GLU A 162 10.42 -2.16 -43.92
C GLU A 162 10.35 -2.84 -42.54
N ALA A 163 11.49 -3.30 -42.00
CA ALA A 163 11.54 -3.90 -40.67
C ALA A 163 11.18 -2.90 -39.56
N MET A 164 11.65 -1.66 -39.68
CA MET A 164 11.46 -0.63 -38.67
C MET A 164 10.04 -0.06 -38.65
N LYS A 165 9.33 -0.06 -39.80
CA LYS A 165 7.92 0.36 -39.86
C LYS A 165 7.05 -0.51 -38.94
N GLY A 166 7.20 -1.84 -39.03
CA GLY A 166 6.45 -2.76 -38.17
C GLY A 166 6.85 -2.67 -36.69
N PHE A 167 8.12 -2.37 -36.39
CA PHE A 167 8.54 -2.05 -35.02
C PHE A 167 7.89 -0.76 -34.52
N LEU A 168 7.87 0.29 -35.33
CA LEU A 168 7.38 1.62 -34.97
C LEU A 168 5.88 1.58 -34.61
N GLU A 169 5.08 0.93 -35.46
CA GLU A 169 3.63 0.79 -35.24
C GLU A 169 3.34 0.14 -33.88
N ARG A 170 3.99 -1.00 -33.59
CA ARG A 170 3.85 -1.68 -32.30
C ARG A 170 4.37 -0.85 -31.14
N ALA A 171 5.57 -0.28 -31.26
CA ALA A 171 6.19 0.46 -30.18
C ALA A 171 5.39 1.72 -29.82
N GLN A 172 4.83 2.44 -30.80
CA GLN A 172 3.99 3.61 -30.55
C GLN A 172 2.71 3.24 -29.78
N GLU A 173 2.03 2.16 -30.19
CA GLU A 173 0.84 1.66 -29.49
C GLU A 173 1.17 1.26 -28.04
N GLU A 174 2.23 0.47 -27.84
CA GLU A 174 2.65 0.00 -26.53
C GLU A 174 3.07 1.14 -25.60
N ILE A 175 3.84 2.12 -26.11
CA ILE A 175 4.28 3.29 -25.34
C ILE A 175 3.09 4.15 -24.94
N LEU A 176 2.14 4.39 -25.85
CA LEU A 176 0.91 5.13 -25.52
C LEU A 176 0.12 4.42 -24.42
N ARG A 177 -0.01 3.09 -24.51
CA ARG A 177 -0.68 2.29 -23.47
C ARG A 177 0.03 2.43 -22.13
N ILE A 178 1.37 2.34 -22.09
CA ILE A 178 2.16 2.51 -20.87
C ILE A 178 1.96 3.90 -20.27
N GLN A 179 1.99 4.96 -21.08
CA GLN A 179 1.75 6.34 -20.60
C GLN A 179 0.35 6.52 -20.01
N VAL A 180 -0.68 5.90 -20.61
CA VAL A 180 -2.04 5.93 -20.07
C VAL A 180 -2.11 5.17 -18.74
N GLN A 181 -1.48 4.00 -18.66
CA GLN A 181 -1.44 3.19 -17.44
C GLN A 181 -0.67 3.89 -16.31
N GLU A 182 0.44 4.55 -16.61
CA GLU A 182 1.22 5.35 -15.66
C GLU A 182 0.36 6.48 -15.07
N LYS A 183 -0.29 7.28 -15.93
CA LYS A 183 -1.17 8.38 -15.49
C LYS A 183 -2.32 7.87 -14.62
N SER A 184 -2.95 6.77 -15.03
CA SER A 184 -4.02 6.13 -14.28
C SER A 184 -3.54 5.66 -12.90
N ALA A 185 -2.39 4.97 -12.85
CA ALA A 185 -1.80 4.50 -11.60
C ALA A 185 -1.46 5.67 -10.65
N ILE A 186 -0.84 6.74 -11.15
CA ILE A 186 -0.52 7.92 -10.35
C ILE A 186 -1.80 8.62 -9.84
N SER A 187 -2.87 8.66 -10.65
CA SER A 187 -4.17 9.16 -10.19
C SER A 187 -4.74 8.33 -9.04
N SER A 188 -4.73 7.00 -9.15
CA SER A 188 -5.17 6.13 -8.05
C SER A 188 -4.32 6.28 -6.78
N VAL A 189 -3.02 6.53 -6.92
CA VAL A 189 -2.13 6.81 -5.79
C VAL A 189 -2.49 8.14 -5.13
N LYS A 190 -2.81 9.17 -5.91
CA LYS A 190 -3.27 10.47 -5.40
C LYS A 190 -4.58 10.33 -4.61
N GLU A 191 -5.56 9.61 -5.14
CA GLU A 191 -6.84 9.36 -4.47
C GLU A 191 -6.66 8.63 -3.14
N VAL A 192 -5.82 7.59 -3.09
CA VAL A 192 -5.53 6.88 -1.84
C VAL A 192 -4.74 7.74 -0.85
N THR A 193 -3.82 8.57 -1.34
CA THR A 193 -3.08 9.51 -0.50
C THR A 193 -4.02 10.53 0.13
N GLU A 194 -4.96 11.08 -0.65
CA GLU A 194 -6.01 11.99 -0.16
C GLU A 194 -6.93 11.30 0.85
N TYR A 195 -7.31 10.05 0.61
CA TYR A 195 -8.13 9.28 1.54
C TYR A 195 -7.50 9.15 2.94
N PHE A 196 -6.19 8.91 3.04
CA PHE A 196 -5.51 8.74 4.33
C PHE A 196 -4.93 10.03 4.93
N HIS A 197 -4.50 10.99 4.11
CA HIS A 197 -3.83 12.23 4.58
C HIS A 197 -4.68 13.49 4.47
N GLY A 198 -5.83 13.44 3.78
CA GLY A 198 -6.73 14.57 3.56
C GLY A 198 -6.18 15.59 2.56
N ASN A 199 -5.09 16.30 2.91
CA ASN A 199 -4.47 17.26 1.99
C ASN A 199 -3.25 16.63 1.31
N SER A 200 -3.40 16.25 0.03
CA SER A 200 -2.33 15.60 -0.74
C SER A 200 -1.18 16.52 -1.13
N ALA A 201 -1.32 17.85 -1.02
CA ALA A 201 -0.36 18.82 -1.58
C ALA A 201 1.07 18.66 -1.05
N LYS A 202 1.25 18.14 0.17
CA LYS A 202 2.58 17.90 0.75
C LYS A 202 3.20 16.56 0.34
N GLU A 203 2.38 15.62 -0.11
CA GLU A 203 2.79 14.27 -0.51
C GLU A 203 2.93 14.15 -2.04
N GLU A 204 2.50 15.16 -2.81
CA GLU A 204 2.60 15.17 -4.29
C GLU A 204 4.04 15.05 -4.81
N ALA A 205 5.04 15.47 -4.03
CA ALA A 205 6.44 15.33 -4.42
C ALA A 205 6.94 13.88 -4.41
N HIS A 206 6.31 12.99 -3.64
CA HIS A 206 6.70 11.58 -3.53
C HIS A 206 5.45 10.68 -3.50
N PRO A 207 4.78 10.48 -4.66
CA PRO A 207 3.52 9.76 -4.74
C PRO A 207 3.52 8.38 -4.05
N PHE A 208 4.62 7.62 -4.15
CA PHE A 208 4.68 6.27 -3.59
C PHE A 208 4.94 6.21 -2.08
N ARG A 209 5.18 7.34 -1.41
CA ARG A 209 5.43 7.39 0.04
C ARG A 209 4.26 6.83 0.86
N ILE A 210 3.04 6.93 0.35
CA ILE A 210 1.83 6.35 0.99
C ILE A 210 1.96 4.83 1.25
N PHE A 211 2.81 4.12 0.51
CA PHE A 211 3.05 2.69 0.67
C PHE A 211 4.15 2.34 1.68
N MET A 212 4.86 3.33 2.22
CA MET A 212 5.89 3.16 3.25
C MET A 212 5.27 3.12 4.65
N VAL A 213 4.39 2.15 4.88
CA VAL A 213 3.63 1.95 6.13
C VAL A 213 4.05 0.70 6.89
#